data_AF-A0A2V4MS95-F1
#
_entry.id   AF-A0A2V4MS95-F1
#
_cell.length_a   1.000
_cell.length_b   1.000
_cell.length_c   1.000
_cell.angle_alpha   90.00
_cell.angle_beta   90.00
_cell.angle_gamma   90.00
#
_symmetry.space_group_name_H-M   'P 1'
#
loop_
_entity.id
_entity.type
_entity.pdbx_description
1 polymer ?
#
loop_
_entity_poly.entity_id
_entity_poly.type
_entity_poly.pdbx_seq_one_letter_code
_entity_poly.pdbx_strand_id
1 'polypeptide(L)'
;MMGTWGTGPFDSDLAGDFVDGLNGLPSQEIAAVLGSALQRVVSAGDHVDGGDGQEAVAAAALVAAQLPDSGILIDPDDGRKDPLPPLPSSLHSLARSALQRVLGDGSELAQGWTDNSDASEWRREVQMILDALNH
;
A
#
# COMPACT_ATOMS: atom_id res chain seq x y z
N MET A 1 -13.76 7.22 -8.29
CA MET A 1 -12.43 6.82 -8.82
C MET A 1 -12.61 5.89 -10.00
N MET A 2 -11.69 5.89 -10.96
CA MET A 2 -11.64 4.86 -12.00
C MET A 2 -10.65 3.76 -11.57
N GLY A 3 -10.99 2.50 -11.82
CA GLY A 3 -10.08 1.36 -11.55
C GLY A 3 -10.01 0.89 -10.10
N THR A 4 -11.08 1.06 -9.31
CA THR A 4 -11.24 0.49 -7.96
C THR A 4 -12.59 -0.24 -7.88
N TRP A 5 -12.60 -1.50 -7.42
CA TRP A 5 -13.84 -2.30 -7.27
C TRP A 5 -14.19 -2.64 -5.82
N GLY A 6 -13.39 -2.17 -4.87
CA GLY A 6 -13.55 -2.38 -3.44
C GLY A 6 -12.74 -1.37 -2.63
N THR A 7 -12.64 -1.61 -1.32
CA THR A 7 -12.02 -0.71 -0.33
C THR A 7 -10.75 -1.28 0.27
N GLY A 8 -10.38 -2.51 -0.10
CA GLY A 8 -9.16 -3.18 0.33
C GLY A 8 -7.90 -2.61 -0.33
N PRO A 9 -6.71 -2.91 0.23
CA PRO A 9 -5.43 -2.38 -0.24
C PRO A 9 -5.03 -2.85 -1.65
N PHE A 10 -5.68 -3.90 -2.17
CA PHE A 10 -5.44 -4.47 -3.49
C PHE A 10 -6.64 -4.32 -4.44
N ASP A 11 -7.73 -3.69 -3.99
CA ASP A 11 -8.97 -3.54 -4.77
C ASP A 11 -8.89 -2.41 -5.82
N SER A 12 -7.76 -2.37 -6.53
CA SER A 12 -7.50 -1.44 -7.62
C SER A 12 -6.66 -2.08 -8.71
N ASP A 13 -6.95 -1.73 -9.97
CA ASP A 13 -6.18 -2.16 -11.14
C ASP A 13 -4.69 -1.85 -10.94
N LEU A 14 -4.36 -0.66 -10.44
CA LEU A 14 -2.96 -0.25 -10.20
C LEU A 14 -2.30 -1.03 -9.05
N ALA A 15 -3.06 -1.42 -8.03
CA ALA A 15 -2.54 -2.26 -6.96
C ALA A 15 -2.26 -3.69 -7.46
N GLY A 16 -3.17 -4.25 -8.26
CA GLY A 16 -2.99 -5.55 -8.92
C GLY A 16 -1.78 -5.56 -9.86
N ASP A 17 -1.71 -4.59 -10.78
CA ASP A 17 -0.59 -4.44 -11.72
C ASP A 17 0.76 -4.29 -10.99
N PHE A 18 0.77 -3.55 -9.87
CA PHE A 18 1.96 -3.39 -9.04
C PHE A 18 2.41 -4.72 -8.41
N VAL A 19 1.49 -5.48 -7.82
CA VAL A 19 1.79 -6.79 -7.21
C VAL A 19 2.25 -7.79 -8.27
N ASP A 20 1.60 -7.79 -9.42
CA ASP A 20 2.00 -8.63 -10.56
C ASP A 20 3.39 -8.28 -11.08
N GLY A 21 3.75 -6.99 -11.10
CA GLY A 21 5.09 -6.51 -11.43
C GLY A 21 6.19 -7.01 -10.48
N LEU A 22 5.84 -7.43 -9.26
CA LEU A 22 6.80 -8.02 -8.32
C LEU A 22 7.02 -9.52 -8.56
N ASN A 23 6.12 -10.20 -9.28
CA ASN A 23 6.23 -11.63 -9.53
C ASN A 23 7.43 -11.92 -10.46
N GLY A 24 8.29 -12.87 -10.08
CA GLY A 24 9.49 -13.22 -10.83
C GLY A 24 10.70 -12.28 -10.67
N LEU A 25 10.58 -11.17 -9.93
CA LEU A 25 11.73 -10.32 -9.59
C LEU A 25 12.63 -10.96 -8.52
N PRO A 26 13.95 -10.73 -8.57
CA PRO A 26 14.85 -11.15 -7.50
C PRO A 26 14.61 -10.32 -6.23
N SER A 27 14.96 -10.89 -5.07
CA SER A 27 14.63 -10.31 -3.77
C SER A 27 15.09 -8.87 -3.56
N GLN A 28 16.27 -8.52 -4.08
CA GLN A 28 16.81 -7.17 -3.98
C GLN A 28 16.00 -6.15 -4.80
N GLU A 29 15.46 -6.57 -5.94
CA GLU A 29 14.64 -5.72 -6.80
C GLU A 29 13.26 -5.52 -6.20
N ILE A 30 12.67 -6.55 -5.58
CA ILE A 30 11.39 -6.41 -4.85
C ILE A 30 11.48 -5.32 -3.79
N ALA A 31 12.53 -5.35 -2.94
CA ALA A 31 12.72 -4.33 -1.91
C ALA A 31 12.92 -2.93 -2.50
N ALA A 32 13.61 -2.82 -3.64
CA ALA A 32 13.82 -1.55 -4.34
C ALA A 32 12.51 -1.00 -4.95
N VAL A 33 11.68 -1.85 -5.55
CA VAL A 33 10.38 -1.46 -6.13
C VAL A 33 9.42 -1.01 -5.04
N LEU A 34 9.30 -1.78 -3.94
CA LEU A 34 8.50 -1.39 -2.77
C LEU A 34 8.98 -0.06 -2.20
N GLY A 35 10.29 0.09 -2.00
CA GLY A 35 10.86 1.36 -1.53
C GLY A 35 10.58 2.53 -2.45
N SER A 36 10.63 2.32 -3.77
CA SER A 36 10.40 3.38 -4.75
C SER A 36 8.95 3.85 -4.79
N ALA A 37 7.97 2.93 -4.70
CA ALA A 37 6.55 3.28 -4.61
C ALA A 37 6.26 4.12 -3.35
N LEU A 38 6.75 3.67 -2.20
CA LEU A 38 6.58 4.40 -0.94
C LEU A 38 7.30 5.76 -0.97
N GLN A 39 8.49 5.83 -1.55
CA GLN A 39 9.27 7.06 -1.64
C GLN A 39 8.61 8.11 -2.54
N ARG A 40 7.91 7.70 -3.62
CA ARG A 40 7.15 8.63 -4.47
C ARG A 40 6.13 9.40 -3.65
N VAL A 41 5.31 8.70 -2.85
CA VAL A 41 4.34 9.35 -1.96
C VAL A 41 5.03 10.20 -0.88
N VAL A 42 6.10 9.70 -0.26
CA VAL A 42 6.82 10.48 0.78
C VAL A 42 7.46 11.75 0.23
N SER A 43 7.89 11.75 -1.04
CA SER A 43 8.49 12.90 -1.72
C SER A 43 7.47 13.76 -2.47
N ALA A 44 6.23 13.29 -2.64
CA ALA A 44 5.15 14.05 -3.22
C ALA A 44 4.79 15.17 -2.24
N GLY A 45 5.10 16.43 -2.61
CA GLY A 45 5.13 17.59 -1.71
C GLY A 45 3.86 17.77 -0.87
N ASP A 46 2.97 18.64 -1.33
CA ASP A 46 1.67 18.88 -0.66
C ASP A 46 0.53 18.05 -1.27
N HIS A 47 0.81 17.37 -2.39
CA HIS A 47 -0.18 16.67 -3.19
C HIS A 47 0.32 15.26 -3.50
N VAL A 48 -0.51 14.25 -3.21
CA VAL A 48 -0.25 12.85 -3.53
C VAL A 48 -1.22 12.41 -4.61
N ASP A 49 -0.66 11.99 -5.74
CA ASP A 49 -1.39 11.44 -6.88
C ASP A 49 -2.13 10.16 -6.48
N GLY A 50 -3.35 9.98 -7.01
CA GLY A 50 -4.19 8.83 -6.68
C GLY A 50 -3.56 7.48 -7.02
N GLY A 51 -2.86 7.38 -8.15
CA GLY A 51 -2.19 6.16 -8.59
C GLY A 51 -0.96 5.83 -7.75
N ASP A 52 -0.11 6.83 -7.48
CA ASP A 52 1.01 6.66 -6.55
C ASP A 52 0.51 6.27 -5.14
N GLY A 53 -0.63 6.81 -4.71
CA GLY A 53 -1.29 6.45 -3.47
C GLY A 53 -1.76 4.99 -3.42
N GLN A 54 -2.35 4.48 -4.51
CA GLN A 54 -2.82 3.10 -4.61
C GLN A 54 -1.67 2.11 -4.53
N GLU A 55 -0.60 2.34 -5.31
CA GLU A 55 0.60 1.50 -5.28
C GLU A 55 1.29 1.54 -3.91
N ALA A 56 1.33 2.70 -3.26
CA ALA A 56 1.91 2.83 -1.92
C ALA A 56 1.12 2.08 -0.84
N VAL A 57 -0.21 2.04 -0.93
CA VAL A 57 -1.06 1.25 -0.02
C VAL A 57 -0.78 -0.25 -0.20
N ALA A 58 -0.73 -0.73 -1.44
CA ALA A 58 -0.40 -2.12 -1.75
C ALA A 58 1.02 -2.47 -1.25
N ALA A 59 2.00 -1.60 -1.50
CA ALA A 59 3.37 -1.79 -1.03
C ALA A 59 3.44 -1.82 0.51
N ALA A 60 2.72 -0.94 1.20
CA ALA A 60 2.69 -0.90 2.65
C ALA A 60 2.01 -2.15 3.25
N ALA A 61 0.94 -2.65 2.64
CA ALA A 61 0.28 -3.89 3.03
C ALA A 61 1.24 -5.09 2.96
N LEU A 62 2.02 -5.19 1.89
CA LEU A 62 3.05 -6.24 1.71
C LEU A 62 4.17 -6.13 2.77
N VAL A 63 4.59 -4.93 3.13
CA VAL A 63 5.58 -4.71 4.21
C VAL A 63 4.99 -5.11 5.56
N ALA A 64 3.75 -4.68 5.86
CA ALA A 64 3.08 -4.98 7.12
C ALA A 64 2.81 -6.48 7.29
N ALA A 65 2.42 -7.18 6.23
CA ALA A 65 2.16 -8.62 6.27
C ALA A 65 3.40 -9.47 6.62
N GLN A 66 4.62 -8.94 6.45
CA GLN A 66 5.85 -9.61 6.89
C GLN A 66 6.19 -9.40 8.36
N LEU A 67 5.54 -8.47 9.04
CA LEU A 67 5.73 -8.30 10.47
C LEU A 67 5.10 -9.49 11.22
N PRO A 68 5.84 -10.09 12.17
CA PRO A 68 5.25 -11.05 13.08
C PRO A 68 4.11 -10.38 13.84
N ASP A 69 2.99 -11.09 14.00
CA ASP A 69 1.78 -10.62 14.70
C ASP A 69 1.08 -9.39 14.07
N SER A 70 1.36 -9.06 12.81
CA SER A 70 0.70 -7.96 12.09
C SER A 70 -0.81 -8.11 11.96
N GLY A 71 -1.31 -9.35 11.95
CA GLY A 71 -2.72 -9.67 11.72
C GLY A 71 -3.22 -9.34 10.32
N ILE A 72 -2.36 -8.86 9.42
CA ILE A 72 -2.69 -8.54 8.03
C ILE A 72 -2.73 -9.85 7.24
N LEU A 73 -3.92 -10.22 6.77
CA LEU A 73 -4.12 -11.34 5.86
C LEU A 73 -4.25 -10.78 4.44
N ILE A 74 -3.31 -11.14 3.57
CA ILE A 74 -3.42 -10.87 2.14
C ILE A 74 -4.16 -12.07 1.54
N ASP A 75 -5.24 -11.80 0.81
CA ASP A 75 -5.94 -12.85 0.08
C ASP A 75 -4.97 -13.52 -0.91
N PRO A 76 -4.88 -14.85 -0.96
CA PRO A 76 -4.03 -15.54 -1.93
C PRO A 76 -4.32 -15.17 -3.40
N ASP A 77 -5.53 -14.70 -3.73
CA ASP A 77 -5.89 -14.21 -5.06
C ASP A 77 -5.38 -12.79 -5.33
N ASP A 78 -5.19 -11.97 -4.28
CA ASP A 78 -4.64 -10.61 -4.34
C ASP A 78 -3.13 -10.56 -4.06
N GLY A 79 -2.57 -11.67 -3.58
CA GLY A 79 -1.19 -11.79 -3.14
C GLY A 79 -0.23 -12.22 -4.24
N ARG A 80 1.07 -11.94 -4.03
CA ARG A 80 2.13 -12.55 -4.85
C ARG A 80 2.03 -14.08 -4.74
N LYS A 81 2.23 -14.75 -5.89
CA LYS A 81 2.28 -16.23 -5.96
C LYS A 81 3.48 -16.79 -5.20
N ASP A 82 4.55 -16.02 -5.10
CA ASP A 82 5.75 -16.36 -4.35
C ASP A 82 5.81 -15.59 -3.02
N PRO A 83 6.23 -16.24 -1.92
CA PRO A 83 6.40 -15.57 -0.65
C PRO A 83 7.37 -14.39 -0.79
N LEU A 84 7.09 -13.31 -0.07
CA LEU A 84 7.98 -12.16 -0.06
C LEU A 84 9.34 -12.54 0.56
N PRO A 85 10.45 -12.04 0.00
CA PRO A 85 11.74 -12.15 0.65
C PRO A 85 11.77 -11.29 1.92
N PRO A 86 12.69 -11.58 2.86
CA PRO A 86 12.88 -10.72 4.03
C PRO A 86 13.19 -9.29 3.59
N LEU A 87 12.34 -8.35 4.01
CA LEU A 87 12.47 -6.95 3.66
C LEU A 87 13.32 -6.20 4.71
N PRO A 88 14.05 -5.15 4.28
CA PRO A 88 14.81 -4.33 5.20
C PRO A 88 13.87 -3.49 6.09
N SER A 89 14.20 -3.39 7.38
CA SER A 89 13.42 -2.64 8.37
C SER A 89 13.26 -1.16 8.05
N SER A 90 14.13 -0.59 7.20
CA SER A 90 13.98 0.76 6.66
C SER A 90 12.67 0.96 5.91
N LEU A 91 12.15 -0.09 5.26
CA LEU A 91 10.85 -0.01 4.56
C LEU A 91 9.68 0.14 5.52
N HIS A 92 9.78 -0.30 6.77
CA HIS A 92 8.68 -0.18 7.73
C HIS A 92 8.41 1.29 8.04
N SER A 93 9.48 2.05 8.29
CA SER A 93 9.36 3.47 8.55
C SER A 93 8.93 4.26 7.32
N LEU A 94 9.39 3.85 6.14
CA LEU A 94 8.98 4.47 4.89
C LEU A 94 7.50 4.19 4.58
N ALA A 95 7.04 2.95 4.80
CA ALA A 95 5.65 2.53 4.61
C ALA A 95 4.71 3.31 5.52
N ARG A 96 5.08 3.46 6.80
CA ARG A 96 4.34 4.29 7.76
C ARG A 96 4.19 5.73 7.27
N SER A 97 5.28 6.35 6.86
CA SER A 97 5.27 7.74 6.38
C SER A 97 4.46 7.90 5.08
N ALA A 98 4.52 6.92 4.19
CA ALA A 98 3.71 6.93 2.97
C ALA A 98 2.22 6.83 3.30
N LEU A 99 1.81 5.89 4.15
CA LEU A 99 0.41 5.72 4.54
C LEU A 99 -0.17 6.94 5.26
N GLN A 100 0.61 7.58 6.13
CA GLN A 100 0.20 8.84 6.77
C GLN A 100 -0.07 9.95 5.74
N ARG A 101 0.70 9.99 4.65
CA ARG A 101 0.46 10.91 3.54
C ARG A 101 -0.77 10.53 2.72
N VAL A 102 -0.95 9.24 2.42
CA VAL A 102 -2.13 8.74 1.69
C VAL A 102 -3.43 9.01 2.46
N LEU A 103 -3.42 8.89 3.78
CA LEU A 103 -4.56 9.20 4.65
C LEU A 103 -4.80 10.71 4.84
N GLY A 104 -3.81 11.54 4.52
CA GLY A 104 -3.85 12.98 4.73
C GLY A 104 -4.70 13.72 3.69
N ASP A 105 -5.04 14.97 4.02
CA ASP A 105 -5.88 15.83 3.18
C ASP A 105 -5.23 16.19 1.83
N GLY A 106 -3.93 15.94 1.60
CA GLY A 106 -3.26 16.18 0.32
C GLY A 106 -3.43 15.04 -0.70
N SER A 107 -4.09 13.95 -0.33
CA SER A 107 -4.20 12.74 -1.13
C SER A 107 -5.44 12.73 -2.03
N GLU A 108 -5.24 12.62 -3.34
CA GLU A 108 -6.34 12.41 -4.28
C GLU A 108 -7.10 11.12 -3.98
N LEU A 109 -6.39 10.09 -3.52
CA LEU A 109 -6.99 8.83 -3.10
C LEU A 109 -7.87 9.00 -1.86
N ALA A 110 -7.53 9.89 -0.92
CA ALA A 110 -8.39 10.15 0.23
C ALA A 110 -9.63 10.98 -0.14
N GLN A 111 -9.50 11.86 -1.13
CA GLN A 111 -10.56 12.80 -1.54
C GLN A 111 -11.47 12.28 -2.66
N GLY A 112 -11.02 11.32 -3.46
CA GLY A 112 -11.68 10.89 -4.69
C GLY A 112 -12.87 9.93 -4.51
N TRP A 113 -13.25 9.62 -3.26
CA TRP A 113 -14.38 8.74 -2.94
C TRP A 113 -15.72 9.47 -3.07
N THR A 114 -16.66 8.88 -3.80
CA THR A 114 -18.01 9.45 -3.98
C THR A 114 -18.98 9.00 -2.88
N ASP A 115 -18.82 7.77 -2.37
CA ASP A 115 -19.61 7.23 -1.26
C ASP A 115 -18.85 7.38 0.06
N ASN A 116 -19.50 7.95 1.07
CA ASN A 116 -18.90 8.17 2.38
C ASN A 116 -18.66 6.88 3.17
N SER A 117 -19.44 5.83 2.92
CA SER A 117 -19.33 4.53 3.55
C SER A 117 -18.06 3.83 3.06
N ASP A 118 -17.88 3.77 1.74
CA ASP A 118 -16.69 3.22 1.09
C ASP A 118 -15.43 4.01 1.50
N ALA A 119 -15.54 5.35 1.54
CA ALA A 119 -14.45 6.21 2.00
C ALA A 119 -14.06 5.96 3.47
N SER A 120 -15.01 5.57 4.31
CA SER A 120 -14.77 5.27 5.73
C SER A 120 -14.19 3.87 5.90
N GLU A 121 -14.65 2.91 5.10
CA GLU A 121 -14.15 1.55 5.10
C GLU A 121 -12.71 1.49 4.58
N TRP A 122 -12.42 2.11 3.43
CA TRP A 122 -11.06 2.20 2.90
C TRP A 122 -10.09 2.85 3.90
N ARG A 123 -10.49 3.95 4.54
CA ARG A 123 -9.66 4.59 5.58
C ARG A 123 -9.36 3.64 6.74
N ARG A 124 -10.34 2.81 7.15
CA ARG A 124 -10.16 1.83 8.21
C ARG A 124 -9.20 0.72 7.78
N GLU A 125 -9.32 0.19 6.57
CA GLU A 125 -8.37 -0.79 6.02
C GLU A 125 -6.94 -0.26 6.00
N VAL A 126 -6.74 0.96 5.47
CA VAL A 126 -5.43 1.61 5.44
C VAL A 126 -4.90 1.90 6.85
N GLN A 127 -5.77 2.28 7.79
CA GLN A 127 -5.39 2.51 9.19
C GLN A 127 -4.94 1.22 9.87
N MET A 128 -5.58 0.08 9.61
CA MET A 128 -5.14 -1.21 10.17
C MET A 128 -3.73 -1.59 9.72
N ILE A 129 -3.40 -1.34 8.46
CA ILE A 129 -2.03 -1.55 7.93
C ILE A 129 -1.05 -0.60 8.63
N LEU A 130 -1.42 0.66 8.79
CA LEU A 130 -0.58 1.65 9.48
C LEU A 130 -0.33 1.27 10.95
N ASP A 131 -1.35 0.76 11.64
CA ASP A 131 -1.23 0.33 13.03
C ASP A 131 -0.30 -0.88 13.16
N ALA A 132 -0.39 -1.85 12.25
CA ALA A 132 0.53 -2.98 12.19
C ALA A 132 2.00 -2.56 12.01
N LEU A 133 2.27 -1.46 11.30
CA LEU A 133 3.62 -0.90 11.09
C LEU A 133 4.16 -0.08 12.28
N ASN A 134 3.35 0.16 13.30
CA ASN A 134 3.73 0.88 14.53
C ASN A 134 4.08 -0.05 15.70
N HIS A 135 3.84 -1.35 15.54
CA HIS A 135 4.22 -2.39 16.50
C HIS A 135 5.66 -2.88 16.26
#